data_AF-A0A416S5H7-F1
#
_entry.id   AF-A0A416S5H7-F1
#
_cell.length_a   1.000
_cell.length_b   1.000
_cell.length_c   1.000
_cell.angle_alpha   90.00
_cell.angle_beta   90.00
_cell.angle_gamma   90.00
#
_symmetry.space_group_name_H-M   'P 1'
#
loop_
_entity.id
_entity.type
_entity.pdbx_description
1 polymer ?
#
loop_
_entity_poly.entity_id
_entity_poly.type
_entity_poly.pdbx_seq_one_letter_code
_entity_poly.pdbx_strand_id
1 'polypeptide(L)' 'MNRNIGLDPDIISQPDTIARNLYTVSAIELIEEFEDRLSVEEVQFESGDSGNMIPKVVLSYNGE' A
#
# COMPACT_ATOMS: atom_id res chain seq x y z
N MET A 1 -11.16 -18.25 -6.29
CA MET A 1 -10.84 -16.98 -5.62
C MET A 1 -9.34 -16.96 -5.41
N ASN A 2 -8.63 -15.95 -5.96
CA ASN A 2 -7.20 -15.82 -5.70
C ASN A 2 -7.02 -15.31 -4.27
N ARG A 3 -6.30 -16.04 -3.42
CA ARG A 3 -6.08 -15.64 -2.01
C ARG A 3 -4.91 -14.66 -1.84
N ASN A 4 -4.17 -14.42 -2.92
CA ASN A 4 -3.01 -13.54 -2.91
C ASN A 4 -3.35 -12.10 -3.29
N ILE A 5 -4.60 -11.81 -3.68
CA ILE A 5 -5.05 -10.46 -4.03
C ILE A 5 -5.69 -9.77 -2.82
N GLY A 6 -5.23 -8.56 -2.52
CA GLY A 6 -5.70 -7.73 -1.41
C GLY A 6 -4.63 -7.48 -0.34
N LEU A 7 -4.85 -6.46 0.48
CA LEU A 7 -3.97 -6.11 1.59
C LEU A 7 -4.15 -7.08 2.76
N ASP A 8 -3.05 -7.37 3.46
CA ASP A 8 -3.09 -8.16 4.69
C ASP A 8 -3.83 -7.38 5.80
N PRO A 9 -4.89 -7.95 6.40
CA PRO A 9 -5.61 -7.31 7.50
C PRO A 9 -4.75 -7.07 8.75
N ASP A 10 -3.59 -7.73 8.90
CA ASP A 10 -2.68 -7.54 10.03
C ASP A 10 -2.11 -6.11 10.12
N ILE A 11 -2.28 -5.29 9.09
CA ILE A 11 -1.98 -3.84 9.10
C ILE A 11 -2.84 -3.09 10.14
N ILE A 12 -4.08 -3.56 10.39
CA ILE A 12 -5.05 -2.88 11.25
C ILE A 12 -4.62 -2.96 12.72
N SER A 13 -4.84 -1.86 13.46
CA SER A 13 -4.54 -1.76 14.90
C SER A 13 -3.06 -1.91 15.27
N GLN A 14 -2.16 -1.91 14.29
CA GLN A 14 -0.73 -1.83 14.52
C GLN A 14 -0.33 -0.40 14.94
N PRO A 15 0.78 -0.26 15.70
CA PRO A 15 1.43 1.04 15.86
C PRO A 15 1.71 1.69 14.50
N ASP A 16 1.53 3.00 14.39
CA ASP A 16 1.63 3.76 13.13
C ASP A 16 2.90 3.42 12.32
N THR A 17 4.06 3.36 12.96
CA THR A 17 5.32 3.00 12.29
C THR A 17 5.30 1.59 11.67
N ILE A 18 4.67 0.63 12.35
CA ILE A 18 4.54 -0.75 11.85
C ILE A 18 3.52 -0.81 10.71
N ALA A 19 2.37 -0.16 10.88
CA ALA A 19 1.33 -0.09 9.85
C ALA A 19 1.85 0.53 8.54
N ARG A 20 2.62 1.62 8.62
CA ARG A 20 3.25 2.26 7.46
C ARG A 20 4.16 1.30 6.70
N ASN A 21 5.06 0.61 7.41
CA ASN A 21 5.98 -0.33 6.79
C ASN A 21 5.24 -1.48 6.11
N LEU A 22 4.27 -2.10 6.78
CA LEU A 22 3.48 -3.19 6.23
C LEU A 22 2.67 -2.75 5.01
N TYR A 23 2.07 -1.56 5.06
CA TYR A 23 1.32 -1.00 3.93
C TYR A 23 2.22 -0.71 2.73
N THR A 24 3.40 -0.09 2.96
CA THR A 24 4.35 0.20 1.87
C THR A 24 4.77 -1.06 1.13
N VAL A 25 5.16 -2.11 1.85
CA VAL A 25 5.56 -3.38 1.24
C VAL A 25 4.39 -3.99 0.47
N SER A 26 3.22 -4.07 1.11
CA SER A 26 2.03 -4.67 0.47
C SER A 26 1.60 -3.93 -0.80
N ALA A 27 1.66 -2.59 -0.80
CA ALA A 27 1.30 -1.78 -1.97
C ALA A 27 2.26 -2.04 -3.15
N ILE A 28 3.56 -2.11 -2.88
CA ILE A 28 4.57 -2.40 -3.92
C ILE A 28 4.34 -3.80 -4.48
N GLU A 29 4.29 -4.83 -3.62
CA GLU A 29 4.17 -6.22 -4.06
C GLU A 29 2.87 -6.48 -4.83
N LEU A 30 1.74 -5.93 -4.38
CA LEU A 30 0.47 -6.12 -5.06
C LEU A 30 0.43 -5.43 -6.43
N ILE A 31 1.02 -4.25 -6.57
CA ILE A 31 1.08 -3.56 -7.85
C ILE A 31 2.02 -4.27 -8.80
N GLU A 32 3.20 -4.70 -8.33
CA GLU A 32 4.16 -5.46 -9.14
C GLU A 32 3.60 -6.79 -9.64
N GLU A 33 2.86 -7.52 -8.79
CA GLU A 33 2.31 -8.84 -9.15
C GLU A 33 1.05 -8.74 -10.02
N PHE A 34 0.19 -7.74 -9.75
CA PHE A 34 -1.15 -7.72 -10.33
C PHE A 34 -1.43 -6.57 -11.31
N GLU A 35 -0.59 -5.54 -11.41
CA GLU A 35 -0.71 -4.46 -12.42
C GLU A 35 0.64 -4.03 -13.00
N ASP A 36 1.13 -4.83 -13.96
CA ASP A 36 2.40 -4.66 -14.69
C ASP A 36 2.57 -3.34 -15.47
N ARG A 37 1.46 -2.66 -15.79
CA ARG A 37 1.45 -1.34 -16.45
C ARG A 37 1.79 -0.19 -15.52
N LEU A 38 1.88 -0.43 -14.22
CA LEU A 38 2.10 0.60 -13.21
C LEU A 38 3.35 0.26 -12.38
N SER A 39 4.01 1.29 -11.84
CA SER A 39 5.00 1.10 -10.78
C SER A 39 4.79 2.11 -9.66
N VAL A 40 5.11 1.70 -8.43
CA VAL A 40 5.05 2.59 -7.27
C VAL A 40 6.23 3.56 -7.32
N GLU A 41 5.93 4.85 -7.38
CA GLU A 41 6.93 5.92 -7.31
C GLU A 41 7.15 6.37 -5.87
N GLU A 42 6.06 6.52 -5.12
CA GLU A 42 6.11 7.00 -3.74
C GLU A 42 4.94 6.47 -2.91
N VAL A 43 5.18 6.20 -1.63
CA VAL A 43 4.13 5.95 -0.64
C VAL A 43 4.23 7.01 0.45
N GLN A 44 3.21 7.85 0.53
CA GLN A 44 3.07 8.93 1.50
C GLN A 44 2.03 8.54 2.56
N PHE A 45 2.19 9.09 3.76
CA PHE A 45 1.30 8.82 4.88
C PHE A 45 0.98 10.10 5.63
N GLU A 46 -0.31 10.38 5.75
CA GLU A 46 -0.84 11.49 6.53
C GLU A 46 -1.50 10.97 7.81
N SER A 47 -1.38 11.73 8.89
CA SER A 47 -2.14 11.46 10.11
C SER A 47 -3.56 11.98 9.92
N GLY A 48 -4.54 11.09 9.92
CA GLY A 48 -5.96 11.43 9.90
C GLY A 48 -6.53 11.70 11.29
N ASP A 49 -7.79 12.10 11.33
CA ASP A 49 -8.51 12.30 12.59
C ASP A 49 -8.62 10.99 13.37
N SER A 50 -8.63 11.11 14.71
CA SER A 50 -8.87 10.00 15.65
C SER A 50 -7.89 8.81 15.52
N GLY A 51 -6.63 9.07 15.16
CA GLY A 51 -5.57 8.04 15.13
C GLY A 51 -5.57 7.18 13.87
N ASN A 52 -6.30 7.59 12.83
CA ASN A 52 -6.26 6.93 11.53
C ASN A 52 -4.98 7.31 10.77
N MET A 53 -4.42 6.36 10.04
CA MET A 53 -3.36 6.58 9.05
C MET A 53 -4.02 6.66 7.67
N ILE A 54 -3.72 7.72 6.90
CA ILE A 54 -4.22 7.91 5.54
C ILE A 54 -3.06 7.68 4.57
N PRO A 55 -2.98 6.50 3.91
CA PRO A 55 -1.95 6.23 2.93
C PRO A 55 -2.30 6.83 1.57
N LYS A 56 -1.29 7.33 0.85
CA LYS A 56 -1.37 7.78 -0.53
C LYS A 56 -0.25 7.12 -1.34
N VAL A 57 -0.64 6.40 -2.39
CA VAL A 57 0.30 5.73 -3.29
C VAL A 57 0.36 6.50 -4.60
N VAL A 58 1.54 6.98 -4.97
CA VAL A 58 1.81 7.64 -6.25
C VAL A 58 2.34 6.60 -7.21
N LEU A 59 1.71 6.52 -8.38
CA LEU A 59 2.00 5.51 -9.41
C LEU A 59 2.48 6.20 -10.67
N SER A 60 3.50 5.64 -11.29
CA SER A 60 3.88 5.96 -12.66
C SER A 60 3.26 4.94 -13.62
N TYR A 61 2.84 5.41 -14.79
CA TYR A 61 2.31 4.57 -15.86
C TYR A 61 3.43 4.20 -16.82
N ASN A 62 3.66 2.89 -16.96
CA ASN A 62 4.71 2.29 -17.78
C ASN A 62 4.14 1.54 -19.00
N GLY A 63 2.83 1.59 -19.24
CA GLY A 63 2.24 0.98 -20.43
C GLY A 63 2.62 1.76 -21.68
N GLU A 64 3.27 1.10 -22.65
CA GLU A 64 3.39 1.60 -24.02
C GLU A 64 2.01 1.72 -24.71
#